data_AF-A0A938EE55-F1
#
_entry.id   AF-A0A938EE55-F1
#
_cell.length_a   1.000
_cell.length_b   1.000
_cell.length_c   1.000
_cell.angle_alpha   90.00
_cell.angle_beta   90.00
_cell.angle_gamma   90.00
#
_symmetry.space_group_name_H-M   'P 1'
#
loop_
_entity.id
_entity.type
_entity.pdbx_description
1 polymer ?
#
loop_
_entity_poly.entity_id
_entity_poly.type
_entity_poly.pdbx_seq_one_letter_code
_entity_poly.pdbx_strand_id
1 'polypeptide(L)'
;MADVSTPWGRATAVAELTLPPRRDGGSGSVPVVQLLRTREGEELVRFAYTTDGVVRRGPVTVRVRDLARARKALDRVPELRRAIVGE
;
A
#
# COMPACT_ATOMS: atom_id res chain seq x y z
N MET A 1 9.97 13.56 -5.45
CA MET A 1 9.41 12.24 -5.81
C MET A 1 10.44 11.20 -5.40
N ALA A 2 10.13 10.33 -4.44
CA ALA A 2 11.13 9.42 -3.86
C ALA A 2 11.35 8.19 -4.77
N ASP A 3 12.61 7.81 -4.98
CA ASP A 3 12.99 6.54 -5.62
C ASP A 3 12.83 5.41 -4.58
N VAL A 4 12.11 4.37 -4.98
CA VAL A 4 11.67 3.28 -4.13
C VAL A 4 12.15 1.96 -4.73
N SER A 5 12.92 1.20 -3.95
CA SER A 5 13.27 -0.17 -4.32
C SER A 5 12.07 -1.10 -4.14
N THR A 6 11.78 -1.90 -5.18
CA THR A 6 10.72 -2.90 -5.20
C THR A 6 11.27 -4.24 -5.71
N PRO A 7 10.53 -5.36 -5.53
CA PRO A 7 10.91 -6.65 -6.13
C PRO A 7 11.03 -6.63 -7.67
N TRP A 8 10.48 -5.61 -8.35
CA TRP A 8 10.53 -5.43 -9.81
C TRP A 8 11.51 -4.34 -10.24
N GLY A 9 12.43 -3.95 -9.36
CA GLY A 9 13.40 -2.91 -9.61
C GLY A 9 12.96 -1.54 -9.07
N ARG A 10 13.57 -0.49 -9.61
CA ARG A 10 13.36 0.89 -9.12
C ARG A 10 12.04 1.44 -9.63
N ALA A 11 11.28 2.00 -8.72
CA ALA A 11 10.03 2.70 -9.00
C ALA A 11 10.04 4.06 -8.34
N THR A 12 9.14 4.94 -8.79
CA THR A 12 9.00 6.27 -8.24
C THR A 12 7.63 6.43 -7.61
N ALA A 13 7.57 6.94 -6.38
CA ALA A 13 6.29 7.19 -5.71
C ALA A 13 5.59 8.41 -6.35
N VAL A 14 4.52 8.16 -7.10
CA VAL A 14 3.76 9.20 -7.82
C VAL A 14 2.56 9.71 -7.04
N ALA A 15 2.06 8.95 -6.07
CA ALA A 15 1.07 9.39 -5.10
C ALA A 15 1.28 8.69 -3.75
N GLU A 16 0.84 9.31 -2.66
CA GLU A 16 0.95 8.79 -1.30
C GLU A 16 -0.25 9.20 -0.45
N LEU A 17 -0.76 8.24 0.33
CA LEU A 17 -1.77 8.43 1.36
C LEU A 17 -1.17 7.99 2.70
N THR A 18 -1.03 8.93 3.62
CA THR A 18 -0.62 8.66 5.01
C THR A 18 -1.85 8.72 5.91
N LEU A 19 -2.12 7.62 6.60
CA LEU A 19 -3.25 7.57 7.54
C LEU A 19 -2.86 8.23 8.87
N PRO A 20 -3.79 8.95 9.53
CA PRO A 20 -3.50 9.56 10.82
C PRO A 20 -3.17 8.48 11.86
N PRO A 21 -2.24 8.78 12.79
CA PRO A 21 -1.97 7.87 13.91
C PRO A 21 -3.25 7.64 14.72
N ARG A 22 -3.37 6.45 15.31
CA ARG A 22 -4.47 6.19 16.23
C ARG A 22 -4.34 7.11 17.46
N ARG A 23 -5.50 7.50 18.00
CA ARG A 23 -5.58 8.43 19.15
C ARG A 23 -5.24 7.79 20.50
N ASP A 24 -5.02 6.48 20.54
CA ASP A 24 -4.88 5.66 21.75
C ASP A 24 -3.42 5.40 22.19
N GLY A 25 -2.45 6.16 21.68
CA GLY A 25 -1.08 6.15 22.20
C GLY A 25 -0.25 4.90 21.86
N GLY A 26 -0.75 4.04 20.95
CA GLY A 26 0.03 2.95 20.38
C GLY A 26 1.25 3.46 19.61
N SER A 27 2.33 2.65 19.59
CA SER A 27 3.62 3.02 19.00
C SER A 27 3.47 3.67 17.61
N GLY A 28 4.22 4.76 17.38
CA GLY A 28 4.06 5.75 16.31
C GLY A 28 4.24 5.28 14.86
N SER A 29 3.95 4.02 14.57
CA SER A 29 3.83 3.49 13.22
C SER A 29 2.52 3.92 12.59
N VAL A 30 2.57 4.75 11.54
CA VAL A 30 1.41 5.11 10.73
C VAL A 30 1.35 4.27 9.46
N PRO A 31 0.16 3.81 9.02
CA PRO A 31 0.01 3.20 7.71
C PRO A 31 0.23 4.23 6.60
N VAL A 32 0.97 3.82 5.57
CA VAL A 32 1.19 4.59 4.35
C VAL A 32 0.87 3.70 3.14
N VAL A 33 0.11 4.25 2.20
CA VAL A 33 -0.22 3.61 0.91
C VAL A 33 0.35 4.47 -0.21
N GLN A 34 1.20 3.90 -1.05
CA GLN A 34 1.84 4.61 -2.16
C GLN A 34 1.43 4.00 -3.49
N LEU A 35 1.17 4.86 -4.48
CA LEU A 35 1.18 4.46 -5.88
C LEU A 35 2.58 4.68 -6.43
N LEU A 36 3.20 3.60 -6.92
CA LEU A 36 4.52 3.62 -7.51
C LEU A 36 4.41 3.41 -9.03
N ARG A 37 5.29 4.06 -9.78
CA ARG A 37 5.46 3.83 -11.21
C ARG A 37 6.88 3.36 -11.51
N THR A 38 7.02 2.23 -12.19
CA THR A 38 8.33 1.74 -12.65
C THR A 38 8.82 2.59 -13.82
N ARG A 39 10.09 2.44 -14.20
CA ARG A 39 10.64 3.09 -15.40
C ARG A 39 9.93 2.68 -16.69
N GLU A 40 9.38 1.47 -16.72
CA GLU A 40 8.64 0.91 -17.85
C GLU A 40 7.16 1.34 -17.86
N GLY A 41 6.75 2.15 -16.88
CA GLY A 41 5.38 2.65 -16.76
C GLY A 41 4.42 1.71 -16.02
N GLU A 42 4.88 0.56 -15.51
CA GLU A 42 4.06 -0.34 -14.70
C GLU A 42 3.68 0.34 -13.37
N GLU A 43 2.41 0.22 -12.99
CA GLU A 43 1.91 0.74 -11.71
C GLU A 43 1.83 -0.34 -10.64
N LEU A 44 2.28 0.03 -9.44
CA LEU A 44 2.31 -0.82 -8.25
C LEU A 44 1.69 -0.07 -7.08
N VAL A 45 1.02 -0.77 -6.19
CA VAL A 45 0.54 -0.23 -4.91
C VAL A 45 1.37 -0.81 -3.79
N ARG A 46 1.97 0.06 -2.98
CA ARG A 46 2.81 -0.32 -1.84
C ARG A 46 2.10 0.04 -0.53
N PHE A 47 1.89 -0.97 0.31
CA PHE A 47 1.40 -0.83 1.68
C PHE A 47 2.57 -0.93 2.64
N ALA A 48 2.73 0.05 3.52
CA ALA A 48 3.81 0.10 4.49
C ALA A 48 3.32 0.64 5.84
N TYR A 49 4.06 0.33 6.90
CA TYR A 49 4.00 1.06 8.16
C TYR A 49 5.28 1.89 8.30
N THR A 50 5.14 3.18 8.60
CA THR A 50 6.26 4.10 8.81
C THR A 50 6.27 4.62 10.24
N THR A 51 7.44 4.67 10.89
CA THR A 51 7.65 5.39 12.15
C THR A 51 8.62 6.51 11.87
N ASP A 52 8.25 7.75 12.20
CA ASP A 52 9.05 8.94 11.91
C ASP A 52 9.48 9.03 10.43
N GLY A 53 8.59 8.63 9.51
CA GLY A 53 8.86 8.59 8.08
C GLY A 53 9.71 7.39 7.60
N VAL A 54 10.19 6.53 8.50
CA VAL A 54 11.00 5.34 8.15
C VAL A 54 10.13 4.09 8.09
N VAL A 55 10.20 3.34 6.99
CA VAL A 55 9.48 2.08 6.81
C VAL A 55 10.05 1.00 7.74
N ARG A 56 9.21 0.42 8.61
CA ARG A 56 9.64 -0.53 9.64
C ARG A 56 9.29 -1.99 9.37
N ARG A 57 8.14 -2.26 8.75
CA ARG A 57 7.72 -3.61 8.35
C ARG A 57 7.82 -3.72 6.84
N GLY A 58 8.41 -4.82 6.38
CA GLY A 58 8.65 -5.10 4.96
C GLY A 58 7.47 -4.65 4.11
N PRO A 59 7.63 -3.62 3.27
CA PRO A 59 6.52 -3.04 2.51
C PRO A 59 5.96 -4.09 1.57
N VAL A 60 4.64 -4.31 1.61
CA VAL A 60 3.97 -5.20 0.68
C VAL A 60 3.67 -4.40 -0.58
N THR A 61 4.34 -4.75 -1.68
CA THR A 61 4.11 -4.11 -2.97
C THR A 61 3.34 -5.08 -3.86
N VAL A 62 2.21 -4.63 -4.40
CA VAL A 62 1.28 -5.43 -5.20
C VAL A 62 1.13 -4.78 -6.57
N ARG A 63 1.05 -5.57 -7.63
CA ARG A 63 0.73 -5.04 -8.96
C ARG A 63 -0.73 -4.61 -9.03
N VAL A 64 -1.01 -3.51 -9.74
CA VAL A 64 -2.39 -3.03 -9.92
C VAL A 64 -3.30 -4.10 -10.54
N ARG A 65 -2.78 -4.92 -11.46
CA ARG A 65 -3.55 -6.02 -12.08
C ARG A 65 -4.02 -7.08 -11.08
N ASP A 66 -3.21 -7.36 -10.05
CA ASP A 66 -3.53 -8.37 -9.04
C ASP A 66 -4.55 -7.80 -8.04
N LEU A 67 -4.48 -6.50 -7.73
CA LEU A 67 -5.55 -5.80 -6.99
C LEU A 67 -6.87 -5.79 -7.76
N ALA A 68 -6.84 -5.59 -9.07
CA ALA A 68 -8.04 -5.66 -9.90
C ALA A 68 -8.69 -7.06 -9.87
N ARG A 69 -7.87 -8.12 -9.87
CA ARG A 69 -8.35 -9.51 -9.68
C ARG A 69 -8.90 -9.72 -8.27
N ALA A 70 -8.20 -9.24 -7.25
CA ALA A 70 -8.65 -9.31 -5.86
C ALA A 70 -10.01 -8.64 -5.68
N ARG A 71 -10.22 -7.43 -6.23
CA ARG A 71 -11.50 -6.70 -6.16
C ARG A 71 -12.67 -7.52 -6.69
N LYS A 72 -12.47 -8.28 -7.79
CA LYS A 72 -13.49 -9.17 -8.34
C LYS A 72 -13.72 -10.42 -7.48
N ALA A 73 -12.69 -10.88 -6.79
CA ALA A 73 -12.77 -12.05 -5.93
C ALA A 73 -13.40 -11.74 -4.56
N LEU A 74 -13.37 -10.48 -4.10
CA LEU A 74 -13.96 -10.08 -2.81
C LEU A 74 -15.45 -10.42 -2.69
N ASP A 75 -16.19 -10.41 -3.81
CA ASP A 75 -17.62 -10.77 -3.80
C ASP A 75 -17.88 -12.22 -3.38
N ARG A 76 -16.86 -13.08 -3.48
CA ARG A 76 -16.92 -14.48 -3.05
C ARG A 76 -16.56 -14.66 -1.58
N VAL A 77 -16.05 -13.63 -0.91
CA VAL A 77 -15.62 -13.67 0.49
C VAL A 77 -16.15 -12.42 1.22
N PRO A 78 -17.43 -12.42 1.62
CA PRO A 78 -18.11 -11.24 2.17
C PRO A 78 -17.42 -10.63 3.40
N GLU A 79 -16.79 -11.45 4.24
CA GLU A 79 -16.03 -11.01 5.41
C GLU A 79 -14.83 -10.14 5.01
N LEU A 80 -14.09 -10.54 3.97
CA LEU A 80 -12.97 -9.75 3.45
C LEU A 80 -13.45 -8.50 2.72
N ARG A 81 -14.56 -8.59 1.98
CA ARG A 81 -15.17 -7.42 1.33
C ARG A 81 -15.51 -6.35 2.37
N ARG A 82 -16.22 -6.72 3.44
CA ARG A 82 -16.57 -5.81 4.54
C ARG A 82 -15.34 -5.19 5.19
N ALA A 83 -14.29 -5.97 5.42
CA ALA A 83 -13.07 -5.46 6.05
C ALA A 83 -12.26 -4.48 5.17
N ILE A 84 -12.33 -4.60 3.85
CA ILE A 84 -11.49 -3.83 2.90
C ILE A 84 -12.24 -2.67 2.27
N VAL A 85 -13.50 -2.88 1.89
CA VAL A 85 -14.33 -1.91 1.14
C VAL A 85 -15.34 -1.22 2.07
N GLY A 86 -15.69 -1.83 3.19
CA GLY A 86 -16.83 -1.44 4.01
C GLY A 86 -18.11 -2.18 3.60
N GLU A 87 -19.24 -1.78 4.20
CA GLU A 87 -20.58 -2.25 3.81
C GLU A 87 -21.04 -1.64 2.48
#